data_AF-A0A9N9G1R4-F1
#
_entry.id   AF-A0A9N9G1R4-F1
#
_cell.length_a   1.000
_cell.length_b   1.000
_cell.length_c   1.000
_cell.angle_alpha   90.00
_cell.angle_beta   90.00
_cell.angle_gamma   90.00
#
_symmetry.space_group_name_H-M   'P 1'
#
loop_
_entity.id
_entity.type
_entity.pdbx_description
1 polymer ?
#
loop_
_entity_poly.entity_id
_entity_poly.type
_entity_poly.pdbx_seq_one_letter_code
_entity_poly.pdbx_strand_id
1 'polypeptide(L)'
;MRDNETVEDQLEKELYSKVCVVKSIKHFVGEASKEKVYMKEEDRFSLNLATIIARDDEVVAVRLYASSDGYKVCLFKNSSWTPDDISYIRKVETYLKIISKYSPATSEVVENTENALIHEIKTYCYTKVKSRFEKLKRDIIGSQEGYIKSFTDFASINVNKLSKIDKEGLYKICKKCYMYYKITKRDPKAHPKFLGYLKKMGTYVGSVIEIIACANKPNHKTIFSKFELHKMEPTIIADQPTFS
;
A
#
# COMPACT_ATOMS: atom_id res chain seq x y z
N MET A 1 -32.49 -25.42 -15.86
CA MET A 1 -32.14 -24.14 -16.49
C MET A 1 -30.66 -23.94 -16.28
N ARG A 2 -29.90 -23.72 -17.36
CA ARG A 2 -28.46 -23.45 -17.31
C ARG A 2 -28.30 -21.95 -17.06
N ASP A 3 -27.68 -21.59 -15.94
CA ASP A 3 -27.31 -20.22 -15.64
C ASP A 3 -26.27 -19.77 -16.67
N ASN A 4 -26.68 -18.89 -17.59
CA ASN A 4 -25.76 -18.22 -18.49
C ASN A 4 -25.06 -17.12 -17.68
N GLU A 5 -23.89 -17.42 -17.12
CA GLU A 5 -22.95 -16.41 -16.66
C GLU A 5 -22.66 -15.42 -17.79
N THR A 6 -22.77 -14.13 -17.49
CA THR A 6 -22.46 -13.08 -18.46
C THR A 6 -20.94 -12.91 -18.60
N VAL A 7 -20.50 -12.29 -19.71
CA VAL A 7 -19.08 -11.97 -19.93
C VAL A 7 -18.53 -11.07 -18.82
N GLU A 8 -19.40 -10.24 -18.21
CA GLU A 8 -19.06 -9.40 -17.05
C GLU A 8 -18.83 -10.23 -15.78
N ASP A 9 -19.64 -11.26 -15.52
CA ASP A 9 -19.44 -12.18 -14.38
C ASP A 9 -18.14 -12.99 -14.52
N GLN A 10 -17.80 -13.38 -15.76
CA GLN A 10 -16.54 -14.06 -16.06
C GLN A 10 -15.33 -13.12 -15.95
N LEU A 11 -15.46 -11.87 -16.42
CA LEU A 11 -14.44 -10.84 -16.22
C LEU A 11 -14.24 -10.56 -14.73
N GLU A 12 -15.31 -10.48 -13.95
CA GLU A 12 -15.27 -10.24 -12.51
C GLU A 12 -14.54 -11.36 -11.78
N LYS A 13 -14.91 -12.62 -12.03
CA LYS A 13 -14.22 -13.79 -11.46
C LYS A 13 -12.75 -13.85 -11.88
N GLU A 14 -12.42 -13.49 -13.12
CA GLU A 14 -11.03 -13.44 -13.59
C GLU A 14 -10.25 -12.25 -13.01
N LEU A 15 -10.90 -11.09 -12.83
CA LEU A 15 -10.37 -9.93 -12.13
C LEU A 15 -10.03 -10.33 -10.70
N TYR A 16 -10.99 -10.76 -9.89
CA TYR A 16 -10.73 -11.06 -8.47
C TYR A 16 -9.83 -12.29 -8.22
N SER A 17 -9.63 -13.17 -9.22
CA SER A 17 -8.71 -14.33 -9.10
C SER A 17 -7.26 -14.06 -9.52
N LYS A 18 -7.01 -13.04 -10.36
CA LYS A 18 -5.65 -12.70 -10.87
C LYS A 18 -5.18 -11.29 -10.50
N VAL A 19 -5.98 -10.49 -9.80
CA VAL A 19 -5.71 -9.08 -9.49
C VAL A 19 -5.27 -8.91 -8.04
N CYS A 20 -4.31 -8.01 -7.81
CA CYS A 20 -3.97 -7.57 -6.47
C CYS A 20 -5.04 -6.60 -5.96
N VAL A 21 -5.94 -7.10 -5.11
CA VAL A 21 -7.02 -6.31 -4.49
C VAL A 21 -6.63 -5.90 -3.09
N VAL A 22 -6.68 -4.59 -2.83
CA VAL A 22 -6.50 -4.03 -1.49
C VAL A 22 -7.81 -3.37 -1.05
N LYS A 23 -8.67 -4.15 -0.38
CA LYS A 23 -9.78 -3.62 0.44
C LYS A 23 -9.26 -3.32 1.82
N SER A 24 -8.87 -2.06 2.09
CA SER A 24 -8.58 -1.44 3.41
C SER A 24 -8.02 -2.34 4.56
N ILE A 25 -7.41 -3.49 4.26
CA ILE A 25 -6.97 -4.60 5.11
C ILE A 25 -8.12 -5.41 5.76
N LYS A 26 -8.98 -6.06 4.95
CA LYS A 26 -9.85 -7.17 5.40
C LYS A 26 -10.22 -8.18 4.28
N HIS A 27 -9.32 -9.15 4.01
CA HIS A 27 -9.64 -10.58 3.76
C HIS A 27 -8.36 -11.46 3.61
N PHE A 28 -7.36 -11.25 4.47
CA PHE A 28 -6.38 -12.29 4.79
C PHE A 28 -6.27 -12.36 6.33
N VAL A 29 -7.43 -12.52 6.96
CA VAL A 29 -7.56 -13.03 8.33
C VAL A 29 -8.25 -14.38 8.16
N GLY A 30 -7.42 -15.36 7.84
CA GLY A 30 -7.73 -16.78 7.87
C GLY A 30 -6.38 -17.43 8.14
N GLU A 31 -6.07 -17.54 9.43
CA GLU A 31 -4.88 -18.19 9.97
C GLU A 31 -3.53 -17.52 9.68
N ALA A 32 -2.65 -17.63 10.65
CA ALA A 32 -1.23 -17.48 10.42
C ALA A 32 -0.79 -18.59 9.47
N SER A 33 -0.97 -18.40 8.16
CA SER A 33 -0.30 -19.27 7.21
C SER A 33 1.20 -19.06 7.42
N LYS A 34 1.85 -20.09 7.94
CA LYS A 34 3.30 -20.20 8.07
C LYS A 34 3.98 -20.26 6.69
N GLU A 35 3.23 -20.13 5.60
CA GLU A 35 3.74 -20.13 4.25
C GLU A 35 4.22 -18.73 3.86
N LYS A 36 5.53 -18.64 3.61
CA LYS A 36 6.05 -17.62 2.71
C LYS A 36 5.45 -17.91 1.33
N VAL A 37 4.28 -17.35 1.05
CA VAL A 37 3.78 -17.31 -0.33
C VAL A 37 4.81 -16.51 -1.12
N TYR A 38 5.58 -17.21 -1.95
CA TYR A 38 6.54 -16.58 -2.85
C TYR A 38 5.73 -15.84 -3.91
N MET A 39 5.49 -14.56 -3.66
CA MET A 39 4.77 -13.68 -4.58
C MET A 39 5.76 -13.24 -5.67
N LYS A 40 5.34 -13.30 -6.94
CA LYS A 40 6.14 -12.79 -8.05
C LYS A 40 6.35 -11.29 -7.88
N GLU A 41 7.38 -10.75 -8.53
CA GLU A 41 7.75 -9.36 -8.36
C GLU A 41 6.66 -8.41 -8.86
N GLU A 42 6.02 -8.78 -9.97
CA GLU A 42 4.91 -8.08 -10.61
C GLU A 42 3.69 -8.00 -9.68
N ASP A 43 3.37 -9.13 -9.03
CA ASP A 43 2.28 -9.21 -8.07
C ASP A 43 2.56 -8.32 -6.85
N ARG A 44 3.81 -8.36 -6.34
CA ARG A 44 4.23 -7.51 -5.23
C ARG A 44 4.19 -6.03 -5.61
N PHE A 45 4.64 -5.66 -6.80
CA PHE A 45 4.54 -4.29 -7.30
C PHE A 45 3.08 -3.83 -7.39
N SER A 46 2.21 -4.67 -7.95
CA SER A 46 0.77 -4.40 -8.05
C SER A 46 0.11 -4.21 -6.69
N LEU A 47 0.43 -5.06 -5.71
CA LEU A 47 -0.05 -4.97 -4.33
C LEU A 47 0.39 -3.67 -3.64
N ASN A 48 1.66 -3.29 -3.84
CA ASN A 48 2.19 -2.07 -3.26
C ASN A 48 1.54 -0.83 -3.90
N LEU A 49 1.34 -0.86 -5.22
CA LEU A 49 0.67 0.22 -5.93
C LEU A 49 -0.78 0.38 -5.47
N ALA A 50 -1.51 -0.74 -5.33
CA ALA A 50 -2.86 -0.74 -4.77
C ALA A 50 -2.91 -0.12 -3.37
N THR A 51 -1.88 -0.41 -2.55
CA THR A 51 -1.78 0.11 -1.18
C THR A 51 -1.65 1.63 -1.12
N ILE A 52 -0.85 2.24 -2.02
CA ILE A 52 -0.64 3.70 -2.04
C ILE A 52 -1.75 4.46 -2.80
N ILE A 53 -2.60 3.77 -3.56
CA ILE A 53 -3.74 4.36 -4.27
C ILE A 53 -5.03 4.26 -3.45
N ALA A 54 -5.18 3.24 -2.61
CA ALA A 54 -6.40 3.08 -1.82
C ALA A 54 -6.52 4.14 -0.70
N ARG A 55 -7.54 5.01 -0.76
CA ARG A 55 -7.89 5.92 0.36
C ARG A 55 -8.64 5.19 1.48
N ASP A 56 -9.05 5.92 2.51
CA ASP A 56 -9.74 5.32 3.65
C ASP A 56 -11.07 4.70 3.17
N ASP A 57 -11.35 3.49 3.67
CA ASP A 57 -12.52 2.68 3.29
C ASP A 57 -12.68 2.30 1.79
N GLU A 58 -11.76 2.73 0.91
CA GLU A 58 -11.75 2.35 -0.50
C GLU A 58 -11.10 0.99 -0.75
N VAL A 59 -11.62 0.32 -1.78
CA VAL A 59 -11.06 -0.89 -2.39
C VAL A 59 -10.44 -0.50 -3.71
N VAL A 60 -9.16 -0.82 -3.87
CA VAL A 60 -8.45 -0.64 -5.14
C VAL A 60 -7.96 -1.99 -5.63
N ALA A 61 -8.23 -2.28 -6.89
CA ALA A 61 -7.73 -3.44 -7.61
C ALA A 61 -6.70 -2.97 -8.63
N VAL A 62 -5.56 -3.66 -8.70
CA VAL A 62 -4.48 -3.33 -9.64
C VAL A 62 -4.18 -4.55 -10.51
N ARG A 63 -4.45 -4.41 -11.80
CA ARG A 63 -4.09 -5.41 -12.82
C ARG A 63 -2.91 -4.91 -13.60
N LEU A 64 -1.80 -5.66 -13.54
CA LEU A 64 -0.58 -5.35 -14.28
C LEU A 64 -0.46 -6.28 -15.49
N TYR A 65 -0.24 -5.69 -16.65
CA TYR A 65 0.13 -6.38 -17.87
C TYR A 65 1.61 -6.13 -18.14
N ALA A 66 2.41 -7.17 -17.98
CA ALA A 66 3.83 -7.15 -18.30
C ALA A 66 4.05 -7.61 -19.74
N SER A 67 4.69 -6.78 -20.54
CA SER A 67 5.20 -7.16 -21.86
C SER A 67 6.67 -6.73 -22.02
N SER A 68 7.31 -7.20 -23.09
CA SER A 68 8.63 -6.68 -23.51
C SER A 68 8.62 -5.17 -23.76
N ASP A 69 7.44 -4.60 -24.03
CA ASP A 69 7.20 -3.19 -24.27
C ASP A 69 6.82 -2.40 -23.01
N GLY A 70 6.86 -3.01 -21.83
CA GLY A 70 6.70 -2.32 -20.55
C GLY A 70 5.49 -2.74 -19.74
N TYR A 71 5.19 -1.93 -18.73
CA TYR A 71 4.09 -2.19 -17.79
C TYR A 71 2.90 -1.29 -18.09
N LYS A 72 1.79 -1.92 -18.51
CA LYS A 72 0.48 -1.30 -18.52
C LYS A 72 -0.28 -1.72 -17.28
N VAL A 73 -0.71 -0.76 -16.48
CA VAL A 73 -1.41 -1.03 -15.23
C VAL A 73 -2.81 -0.45 -15.29
N CYS A 74 -3.81 -1.29 -15.04
CA CYS A 74 -5.20 -0.89 -14.90
C CYS A 74 -5.57 -0.78 -13.42
N LEU A 75 -6.09 0.38 -13.04
CA LEU A 75 -6.55 0.71 -11.70
C LEU A 75 -8.07 0.68 -11.67
N PHE A 76 -8.62 -0.15 -10.79
CA PHE A 76 -10.05 -0.22 -10.52
C PHE A 76 -10.29 0.21 -9.09
N LYS A 77 -11.42 0.89 -8.85
CA LYS A 77 -11.83 1.20 -7.49
C LYS A 77 -13.34 1.19 -7.32
N ASN A 78 -13.79 1.02 -6.08
CA ASN A 78 -15.20 0.95 -5.71
C ASN A 78 -15.88 2.32 -5.48
N SER A 79 -15.23 3.41 -5.88
CA SER A 79 -15.71 4.78 -5.72
C SER A 79 -15.43 5.60 -6.98
N SER A 80 -16.01 6.79 -7.11
CA SER A 80 -15.73 7.66 -8.27
C SER A 80 -14.33 8.27 -8.23
N TRP A 81 -13.63 8.31 -9.37
CA TRP A 81 -12.35 9.02 -9.51
C TRP A 81 -12.55 10.52 -9.36
N THR A 82 -11.89 11.11 -8.36
CA THR A 82 -11.88 12.56 -8.15
C THR A 82 -10.76 13.23 -8.98
N PRO A 83 -10.83 14.55 -9.23
CA PRO A 83 -9.74 15.28 -9.88
C PRO A 83 -8.40 15.13 -9.15
N ASP A 84 -8.42 15.09 -7.81
CA ASP A 84 -7.23 14.86 -6.99
C ASP A 84 -6.63 13.48 -7.21
N ASP A 85 -7.47 12.44 -7.35
CA ASP A 85 -6.99 11.09 -7.66
C ASP A 85 -6.29 11.06 -9.03
N ILE A 86 -6.88 11.70 -10.04
CA ILE A 86 -6.33 11.76 -11.39
C ILE A 86 -4.99 12.49 -11.39
N SER A 87 -4.91 13.62 -10.66
CA SER A 87 -3.68 14.38 -10.48
C SER A 87 -2.59 13.55 -9.79
N TYR A 88 -2.95 12.88 -8.69
CA TYR A 88 -2.05 12.02 -7.93
C TYR A 88 -1.51 10.85 -8.76
N ILE A 89 -2.36 10.13 -9.48
CA ILE A 89 -1.97 9.01 -10.33
C ILE A 89 -0.97 9.46 -11.41
N ARG A 90 -1.22 10.60 -12.06
CA ARG A 90 -0.30 11.16 -13.06
C ARG A 90 1.07 11.50 -12.46
N LYS A 91 1.11 12.05 -11.24
CA LYS A 91 2.36 12.33 -10.54
C LYS A 91 3.12 11.04 -10.22
N VAL A 92 2.43 10.02 -9.69
CA VAL A 92 3.03 8.70 -9.41
C VAL A 92 3.64 8.10 -10.68
N GLU A 93 2.89 8.08 -11.79
CA GLU A 93 3.40 7.59 -13.08
C GLU A 93 4.65 8.36 -13.52
N THR A 94 4.61 9.69 -13.45
CA THR A 94 5.72 10.57 -13.86
C THR A 94 6.97 10.33 -13.01
N TYR A 95 6.82 10.26 -11.69
CA TYR A 95 7.96 10.06 -10.80
C TYR A 95 8.60 8.69 -10.98
N LEU A 96 7.81 7.62 -11.18
CA LEU A 96 8.36 6.29 -11.42
C LEU A 96 9.11 6.20 -12.76
N LYS A 97 8.62 6.88 -13.81
CA LYS A 97 9.34 7.04 -15.08
C LYS A 97 10.69 7.72 -14.89
N ILE A 98 10.73 8.83 -14.13
CA ILE A 98 11.96 9.59 -13.88
C ILE A 98 12.95 8.75 -13.07
N ILE A 99 12.52 8.15 -11.95
CA ILE A 99 13.37 7.29 -11.10
C ILE A 99 14.03 6.19 -11.95
N SER A 100 13.23 5.50 -12.78
CA SER A 100 13.72 4.46 -13.68
C SER A 100 14.68 4.98 -14.75
N LYS A 101 14.36 6.12 -15.39
CA LYS A 101 15.17 6.69 -16.48
C LYS A 101 16.61 6.94 -16.06
N TYR A 102 16.81 7.38 -14.82
CA TYR A 102 18.11 7.71 -14.25
C TYR A 102 18.68 6.59 -13.38
N SER A 103 18.07 5.41 -13.37
CA SER A 103 18.57 4.21 -12.70
C SER A 103 19.68 3.49 -13.50
N PRO A 104 20.62 2.76 -12.86
CA PRO A 104 20.95 2.80 -11.43
C PRO A 104 21.96 3.92 -11.17
N ALA A 105 21.49 5.11 -10.81
CA ALA A 105 22.37 6.19 -10.37
C ALA A 105 21.71 6.96 -9.23
N THR A 106 22.43 7.10 -8.12
CA THR A 106 22.17 8.13 -7.13
C THR A 106 22.57 9.47 -7.72
N SER A 107 21.64 10.07 -8.45
CA SER A 107 21.73 11.46 -8.89
C SER A 107 20.82 12.31 -8.01
N GLU A 108 21.18 13.59 -7.86
CA GLU A 108 20.33 14.58 -7.18
C GLU A 108 18.90 14.59 -7.76
N VAL A 109 18.77 14.37 -9.07
CA VAL A 109 17.47 14.24 -9.75
C VAL A 109 16.65 13.08 -9.20
N VAL A 110 17.25 11.90 -9.03
CA VAL A 110 16.56 10.71 -8.49
C VAL A 110 16.17 10.96 -7.04
N GLU A 111 17.08 11.47 -6.21
CA GLU A 111 16.81 11.74 -4.80
C GLU A 111 15.66 12.75 -4.62
N ASN A 112 15.71 13.86 -5.36
CA ASN A 112 14.64 14.87 -5.34
C ASN A 112 13.29 14.29 -5.82
N THR A 113 13.32 13.40 -6.82
CA THR A 113 12.12 12.74 -7.34
C THR A 113 11.54 11.74 -6.35
N GLU A 114 12.37 10.94 -5.68
CA GLU A 114 11.95 10.02 -4.62
C GLU A 114 11.32 10.78 -3.45
N ASN A 115 11.94 11.89 -3.02
CA ASN A 115 11.41 12.75 -1.97
C ASN A 115 10.06 13.39 -2.36
N ALA A 116 9.92 13.84 -3.61
CA ALA A 116 8.67 14.36 -4.13
C ALA A 116 7.56 13.29 -4.17
N LEU A 117 7.87 12.07 -4.64
CA LEU A 117 6.93 10.94 -4.62
C LEU A 117 6.49 10.60 -3.20
N ILE A 118 7.43 10.53 -2.25
CA ILE A 118 7.14 10.30 -0.83
C ILE A 118 6.20 11.39 -0.30
N HIS A 119 6.44 12.66 -0.65
CA HIS A 119 5.58 13.78 -0.22
C HIS A 119 4.16 13.69 -0.77
N GLU A 120 3.99 13.35 -2.06
CA GLU A 120 2.67 13.15 -2.65
C GLU A 120 1.91 12.00 -1.97
N ILE A 121 2.58 10.86 -1.75
CA ILE A 121 1.97 9.69 -1.09
C ILE A 121 1.58 10.04 0.34
N LYS A 122 2.45 10.73 1.10
CA LYS A 122 2.14 11.22 2.45
C LYS A 122 0.88 12.06 2.48
N THR A 123 0.74 12.96 1.51
CA THR A 123 -0.40 13.88 1.42
C THR A 123 -1.67 13.15 1.05
N TYR A 124 -1.63 12.32 0.01
CA TYR A 124 -2.77 11.58 -0.51
C TYR A 124 -3.33 10.55 0.50
N CYS A 125 -2.44 9.81 1.17
CA CYS A 125 -2.84 8.77 2.13
C CYS A 125 -3.13 9.29 3.55
N TYR A 126 -2.99 10.60 3.81
CA TYR A 126 -2.98 11.16 5.17
C TYR A 126 -4.20 10.77 6.01
N THR A 127 -5.41 10.91 5.47
CA THR A 127 -6.66 10.62 6.19
C THR A 127 -6.71 9.18 6.69
N LYS A 128 -6.32 8.24 5.82
CA LYS A 128 -6.29 6.80 6.12
C LYS A 128 -5.21 6.43 7.13
N VAL A 129 -4.05 7.06 7.02
CA VAL A 129 -2.98 6.87 7.99
C VAL A 129 -3.40 7.42 9.36
N LYS A 130 -4.06 8.58 9.38
CA LYS A 130 -4.58 9.21 10.60
C LYS A 130 -5.63 8.33 11.30
N SER A 131 -6.59 7.77 10.56
CA SER A 131 -7.62 6.90 11.14
C SER A 131 -7.03 5.63 11.78
N ARG A 132 -6.00 5.03 11.15
CA ARG A 132 -5.25 3.91 11.71
C ARG A 132 -4.41 4.29 12.92
N PHE A 133 -3.81 5.48 12.89
CA PHE A 133 -3.03 5.97 14.02
C PHE A 133 -3.88 6.21 15.25
N GLU A 134 -5.11 6.74 15.12
CA GLU A 134 -5.99 6.89 16.27
C GLU A 134 -6.33 5.54 16.93
N LYS A 135 -6.36 4.44 16.17
CA LYS A 135 -6.51 3.09 16.72
C LYS A 135 -5.25 2.67 17.50
N LEU A 136 -4.07 2.83 16.91
CA LEU A 136 -2.79 2.52 17.57
C LEU A 136 -2.57 3.37 18.83
N LYS A 137 -2.92 4.65 18.78
CA LYS A 137 -2.81 5.60 19.89
C LYS A 137 -3.63 5.16 21.10
N ARG A 138 -4.84 4.63 20.90
CA ARG A 138 -5.65 4.08 21.99
C ARG A 138 -4.98 2.90 22.68
N ASP A 139 -4.39 1.99 21.90
CA ASP A 139 -3.65 0.85 22.46
C ASP A 139 -2.42 1.31 23.26
N ILE A 140 -1.66 2.30 22.74
CA ILE A 140 -0.48 2.84 23.42
C ILE A 140 -0.86 3.54 24.75
N ILE A 141 -1.95 4.29 24.78
CA ILE A 141 -2.38 5.03 25.98
C ILE A 141 -3.06 4.11 27.00
N GLY A 142 -3.86 3.15 26.53
CA GLY A 142 -4.76 2.35 27.36
C GLY A 142 -4.13 1.10 27.98
N SER A 143 -2.85 0.82 27.74
CA SER A 143 -2.23 -0.44 28.15
C SER A 143 -0.77 -0.24 28.63
N GLN A 144 -0.41 -0.96 29.69
CA GLN A 144 0.94 -1.00 30.27
C GLN A 144 1.66 -2.31 29.89
N GLU A 145 1.20 -3.00 28.85
CA GLU A 145 1.73 -4.28 28.42
C GLU A 145 3.19 -4.15 27.94
N GLY A 146 4.02 -5.14 28.28
CA GLY A 146 5.45 -5.12 27.99
C GLY A 146 5.79 -4.96 26.50
N TYR A 147 4.96 -5.53 25.62
CA TYR A 147 5.13 -5.40 24.16
C TYR A 147 4.82 -3.98 23.64
N ILE A 148 3.88 -3.27 24.26
CA ILE A 148 3.61 -1.86 23.94
C ILE A 148 4.76 -0.99 24.40
N LYS A 149 5.23 -1.21 25.64
CA LYS A 149 6.40 -0.51 26.18
C LYS A 149 7.64 -0.70 25.29
N SER A 150 7.91 -1.94 24.88
CA SER A 150 9.00 -2.25 23.96
C SER A 150 8.91 -1.46 22.65
N PHE A 151 7.72 -1.36 22.06
CA PHE A 151 7.51 -0.55 20.86
C PHE A 151 7.68 0.95 21.13
N THR A 152 7.10 1.49 22.21
CA THR A 152 7.20 2.92 22.51
C THR A 152 8.65 3.34 22.79
N ASP A 153 9.42 2.49 23.46
CA ASP A 153 10.84 2.70 23.74
C ASP A 153 11.63 2.70 22.43
N PHE A 154 11.43 1.68 21.58
CA PHE A 154 12.07 1.60 20.25
C PHE A 154 11.73 2.79 19.35
N ALA A 155 10.47 3.20 19.35
CA ALA A 155 9.98 4.30 18.52
C ALA A 155 10.29 5.67 19.13
N SER A 156 10.79 5.72 20.37
CA SER A 156 11.02 6.93 21.16
C SER A 156 9.75 7.80 21.25
N ILE A 157 8.61 7.16 21.46
CA ILE A 157 7.30 7.82 21.51
C ILE A 157 7.14 8.55 22.85
N ASN A 158 6.91 9.86 22.78
CA ASN A 158 6.42 10.61 23.92
C ASN A 158 4.88 10.53 23.94
N VAL A 159 4.34 9.69 24.82
CA VAL A 159 2.90 9.43 24.95
C VAL A 159 2.10 10.72 25.16
N ASN A 160 2.63 11.67 25.94
CA ASN A 160 1.97 12.94 26.24
C ASN A 160 1.85 13.88 25.02
N LYS A 161 2.65 13.65 23.97
CA LYS A 161 2.64 14.44 22.74
C LYS A 161 1.84 13.80 21.61
N LEU A 162 1.25 12.61 21.83
CA LEU A 162 0.54 11.87 20.78
C LEU A 162 -0.69 12.61 20.21
N SER A 163 -1.31 13.51 21.00
CA SER A 163 -2.47 14.30 20.56
C SER A 163 -2.11 15.45 19.61
N LYS A 164 -0.83 15.84 19.54
CA LYS A 164 -0.35 17.02 18.78
C LYS A 164 0.54 16.63 17.60
N ILE A 165 0.47 15.38 17.15
CA ILE A 165 1.25 14.91 16.01
C ILE A 165 0.73 15.52 14.72
N ASP A 166 1.64 16.14 13.97
CA ASP A 166 1.41 16.64 12.63
C ASP A 166 1.60 15.55 11.56
N LYS A 167 1.45 15.92 10.28
CA LYS A 167 1.59 14.98 9.16
C LYS A 167 2.98 14.31 9.12
N GLU A 168 4.03 15.06 9.44
CA GLU A 168 5.40 14.56 9.39
C GLU A 168 5.70 13.62 10.55
N GLY A 169 5.27 13.97 11.77
CA GLY A 169 5.33 13.09 12.93
C GLY A 169 4.58 11.78 12.71
N LEU A 170 3.42 11.84 12.06
CA LEU A 170 2.62 10.67 11.72
C LEU A 170 3.37 9.73 10.76
N TYR A 171 4.02 10.28 9.74
CA TYR A 171 4.85 9.48 8.83
C TYR A 171 6.07 8.87 9.53
N LYS A 172 6.73 9.62 10.42
CA LYS A 172 7.84 9.10 11.25
C LYS A 172 7.38 7.89 12.07
N ILE A 173 6.19 7.95 12.66
CA ILE A 173 5.60 6.81 13.38
C ILE A 173 5.33 5.64 12.44
N CYS A 174 4.81 5.86 11.23
CA CYS A 174 4.62 4.78 10.25
C CYS A 174 5.95 4.08 9.92
N LYS A 175 7.04 4.86 9.75
CA LYS A 175 8.38 4.32 9.51
C LYS A 175 8.86 3.49 10.71
N LYS A 176 8.65 3.96 11.94
CA LYS A 176 8.96 3.20 13.15
C LYS A 176 8.13 1.91 13.26
N CYS A 177 6.83 1.95 12.92
CA CYS A 177 5.98 0.75 12.88
C CYS A 177 6.50 -0.28 11.87
N TYR A 178 6.86 0.15 10.66
CA TYR A 178 7.44 -0.73 9.64
C TYR A 178 8.72 -1.41 10.13
N MET A 179 9.66 -0.63 10.67
CA MET A 179 10.94 -1.14 11.15
C MET A 179 10.76 -2.10 12.33
N TYR A 180 9.93 -1.73 13.32
CA TYR A 180 9.69 -2.58 14.48
C TYR A 180 9.00 -3.88 14.09
N TYR A 181 7.99 -3.84 13.22
CA TYR A 181 7.34 -5.05 12.70
C TYR A 181 8.34 -5.96 11.98
N LYS A 182 9.25 -5.40 11.17
CA LYS A 182 10.26 -6.21 10.45
C LYS A 182 11.15 -7.04 11.38
N ILE A 183 11.51 -6.50 12.54
CA ILE A 183 12.37 -7.19 13.52
C ILE A 183 11.59 -8.10 14.47
N THR A 184 10.32 -7.80 14.77
CA THR A 184 9.52 -8.53 15.77
C THR A 184 8.53 -9.53 15.18
N LYS A 185 8.26 -9.52 13.86
CA LYS A 185 7.25 -10.40 13.22
C LYS A 185 7.50 -11.92 13.35
N ARG A 186 8.68 -12.33 13.83
CA ARG A 186 9.04 -13.73 14.10
C ARG A 186 9.24 -14.03 15.58
N ASP A 187 9.08 -13.03 16.44
CA ASP A 187 9.23 -13.21 17.88
C ASP A 187 7.99 -13.92 18.44
N PRO A 188 8.14 -15.12 19.04
CA PRO A 188 7.01 -15.85 19.62
C PRO A 188 6.37 -15.12 20.81
N LYS A 189 7.07 -14.15 21.43
CA LYS A 189 6.55 -13.33 22.53
C LYS A 189 5.77 -12.11 22.06
N ALA A 190 5.76 -11.82 20.75
CA ALA A 190 5.09 -10.65 20.24
C ALA A 190 3.57 -10.83 20.17
N HIS A 191 2.82 -9.85 20.67
CA HIS A 191 1.36 -9.92 20.71
C HIS A 191 0.76 -9.82 19.28
N PRO A 192 0.07 -10.86 18.77
CA PRO A 192 -0.31 -10.93 17.35
C PRO A 192 -1.21 -9.78 16.89
N LYS A 193 -2.17 -9.36 17.72
CA LYS A 193 -3.08 -8.26 17.40
C LYS A 193 -2.33 -6.93 17.28
N PHE A 194 -1.38 -6.69 18.18
CA PHE A 194 -0.59 -5.46 18.17
C PHE A 194 0.37 -5.42 16.98
N LEU A 195 1.06 -6.54 16.70
CA LEU A 195 1.83 -6.69 15.46
C LEU A 195 0.98 -6.47 14.22
N GLY A 196 -0.27 -6.92 14.24
CA GLY A 196 -1.25 -6.62 13.20
C GLY A 196 -1.38 -5.13 12.95
N TYR A 197 -1.60 -4.31 13.99
CA TYR A 197 -1.68 -2.85 13.84
C TYR A 197 -0.37 -2.22 13.35
N LEU A 198 0.78 -2.64 13.88
CA LEU A 198 2.08 -2.14 13.43
C LEU A 198 2.33 -2.47 11.95
N LYS A 199 1.96 -3.68 11.52
CA LYS A 199 1.98 -4.07 10.11
C LYS A 199 1.12 -3.12 9.29
N LYS A 200 -0.15 -2.93 9.66
CA LYS A 200 -1.09 -2.04 8.92
C LYS A 200 -0.59 -0.60 8.83
N MET A 201 0.00 -0.08 9.90
CA MET A 201 0.61 1.27 9.92
C MET A 201 1.87 1.36 9.07
N GLY A 202 2.75 0.35 9.18
CA GLY A 202 4.01 0.31 8.46
C GLY A 202 3.89 -0.06 6.97
N THR A 203 2.76 -0.65 6.55
CA THR A 203 2.59 -1.14 5.16
C THR A 203 2.77 -0.01 4.15
N TYR A 204 2.28 1.21 4.41
CA TYR A 204 2.46 2.33 3.47
C TYR A 204 3.92 2.64 3.19
N VAL A 205 4.73 2.72 4.25
CA VAL A 205 6.17 2.98 4.12
C VAL A 205 6.86 1.82 3.40
N GLY A 206 6.49 0.58 3.74
CA GLY A 206 6.99 -0.61 3.05
C GLY A 206 6.68 -0.57 1.55
N SER A 207 5.44 -0.28 1.18
CA SER A 207 5.01 -0.22 -0.22
C SER A 207 5.72 0.88 -1.01
N VAL A 208 5.92 2.06 -0.42
CA VAL A 208 6.68 3.14 -1.05
C VAL A 208 8.13 2.71 -1.33
N ILE A 209 8.80 2.15 -0.32
CA ILE A 209 10.18 1.66 -0.45
C ILE A 209 10.27 0.60 -1.55
N GLU A 210 9.35 -0.36 -1.57
CA GLU A 210 9.36 -1.46 -2.54
C GLU A 210 9.04 -0.99 -3.97
N ILE A 211 8.16 -0.01 -4.15
CA ILE A 211 7.86 0.61 -5.46
C ILE A 211 9.09 1.35 -5.99
N ILE A 212 9.71 2.21 -5.16
CA ILE A 212 10.91 2.97 -5.55
C ILE A 212 12.04 2.01 -5.90
N ALA A 213 12.27 1.00 -5.05
CA ALA A 213 13.28 -0.02 -5.30
C ALA A 213 13.02 -0.80 -6.59
N CYS A 214 11.76 -1.07 -6.93
CA CYS A 214 11.37 -1.74 -8.19
C CYS A 214 11.65 -0.86 -9.42
N ALA A 215 11.31 0.44 -9.35
CA ALA A 215 11.57 1.38 -10.43
C ALA A 215 13.07 1.64 -10.62
N ASN A 216 13.85 1.58 -9.55
CA ASN A 216 15.30 1.82 -9.57
C ASN A 216 16.13 0.56 -9.88
N LYS A 217 15.54 -0.48 -10.48
CA LYS A 217 16.31 -1.65 -10.93
C LYS A 217 16.91 -1.43 -12.31
N PRO A 218 18.18 -1.82 -12.55
CA PRO A 218 18.83 -1.62 -13.85
C PRO A 218 18.09 -2.27 -15.02
N ASN A 219 17.57 -3.49 -14.82
CA ASN A 219 16.83 -4.26 -15.82
C ASN A 219 15.39 -3.78 -16.04
N HIS A 220 14.90 -2.85 -15.21
CA HIS A 220 13.53 -2.31 -15.28
C HIS A 220 13.45 -0.99 -16.03
N LYS A 221 14.59 -0.44 -16.46
CA LYS A 221 14.67 0.83 -17.18
C LYS A 221 13.75 0.87 -18.41
N THR A 222 13.86 -0.16 -19.27
CA THR A 222 13.04 -0.28 -20.48
C THR A 222 11.56 -0.42 -20.12
N ILE A 223 11.26 -1.19 -19.08
CA ILE A 223 9.89 -1.49 -18.65
C ILE A 223 9.17 -0.22 -18.17
N PHE A 224 9.83 0.55 -17.31
CA PHE A 224 9.23 1.74 -16.72
C PHE A 224 9.27 2.96 -17.65
N SER A 225 10.11 2.97 -18.70
CA SER A 225 10.10 4.07 -19.67
C SER A 225 8.74 4.22 -20.39
N LYS A 226 8.03 3.09 -20.55
CA LYS A 226 6.68 2.99 -21.12
C LYS A 226 5.62 2.65 -20.05
N PHE A 227 5.89 2.95 -18.77
CA PHE A 227 4.94 2.71 -17.68
C PHE A 227 3.66 3.53 -17.89
N GLU A 228 2.48 2.91 -17.75
CA GLU A 228 1.22 3.65 -17.88
C GLU A 228 0.22 3.24 -16.82
N LEU A 229 -0.37 4.23 -16.14
CA LEU A 229 -1.46 4.02 -15.19
C LEU A 229 -2.79 4.40 -15.83
N HIS A 230 -3.61 3.39 -16.11
CA HIS A 230 -4.93 3.52 -16.69
C HIS A 230 -5.99 3.41 -15.61
N LYS A 231 -6.73 4.49 -15.36
CA LYS A 231 -7.94 4.44 -14.53
C LYS A 231 -9.04 3.75 -15.33
N MET A 232 -9.68 2.77 -14.73
CA MET A 232 -10.84 2.09 -15.29
C MET A 232 -12.11 2.69 -14.70
N GLU A 233 -13.22 2.63 -15.43
CA GLU A 233 -14.49 3.11 -14.89
C GLU A 233 -14.83 2.35 -13.60
N PRO A 234 -15.25 3.05 -12.53
CA PRO A 234 -15.60 2.39 -11.28
C PRO A 234 -16.73 1.39 -11.51
N THR A 235 -16.52 0.13 -11.13
CA THR A 235 -17.62 -0.82 -11.04
C THR A 235 -18.39 -0.50 -9.75
N ILE A 236 -19.43 0.33 -9.86
CA ILE A 236 -20.36 0.58 -8.76
C ILE A 236 -21.26 -0.65 -8.68
N ILE A 237 -20.83 -1.66 -7.93
CA ILE A 237 -21.67 -2.84 -7.69
C ILE A 237 -22.69 -2.43 -6.63
N ALA A 238 -23.92 -2.15 -7.06
CA ALA A 238 -25.02 -1.80 -6.17
C ALA A 238 -25.41 -2.97 -5.24
N ASP A 239 -25.15 -4.21 -5.67
CA ASP A 239 -25.58 -5.43 -4.98
C ASP A 239 -24.47 -6.48 -4.94
N GLN A 240 -23.46 -6.31 -4.07
CA GLN A 240 -22.76 -7.50 -3.57
C GLN A 240 -23.38 -7.89 -2.23
N PRO A 241 -23.86 -9.14 -2.07
CA PRO A 241 -24.19 -9.64 -0.75
C PRO A 241 -22.93 -9.54 0.08
N THR A 242 -22.98 -8.73 1.13
CA THR A 242 -21.95 -8.75 2.16
C THR A 242 -21.96 -10.16 2.75
N PHE A 243 -21.05 -11.02 2.29
CA PHE A 243 -20.76 -12.27 2.99
C PHE A 243 -20.40 -11.88 4.41
N SER A 244 -21.33 -12.21 5.30
CA SER A 244 -21.37 -11.88 6.72
C SER A 244 -20.39 -12.76 7.47
#